data_AF-A0A936PGC9-F1
#
_entry.id   AF-A0A936PGC9-F1
#
_cell.length_a   1.000
_cell.length_b   1.000
_cell.length_c   1.000
_cell.angle_alpha   90.00
_cell.angle_beta   90.00
_cell.angle_gamma   90.00
#
_symmetry.space_group_name_H-M   'P 1'
#
loop_
_entity.id
_entity.type
_entity.pdbx_description
1 polymer ?
#
loop_
_entity_poly.entity_id
_entity_poly.type
_entity_poly.pdbx_seq_one_letter_code
_entity_poly.pdbx_strand_id
1 'polypeptide(L)'
;MDDATRHEEWYFQSDYDLETASAMFESGRYVYCIFMCHLSIEKALKGLLVRSRNMFPSKSHSLLFFVEKMDLKLDDAQYEFLYTLNKISVPTRYPEDLRKLVAAYSRERTLSILDQTKKIQVWIKQQ
;
A
#
# COMPACT_ATOMS: atom_id res chain seq x y z
N MET A 1 -22.29 0.35 15.53
CA MET A 1 -21.34 1.27 14.86
C MET A 1 -21.92 1.60 13.51
N ASP A 2 -22.16 2.88 13.26
CA ASP A 2 -22.63 3.45 11.99
C ASP A 2 -21.62 3.13 10.87
N ASP A 3 -22.08 2.84 9.65
CA ASP A 3 -21.24 2.55 8.48
C ASP A 3 -20.25 3.70 8.20
N ALA A 4 -20.61 4.94 8.54
CA ALA A 4 -19.72 6.10 8.43
C ALA A 4 -18.41 5.95 9.26
N THR A 5 -18.42 5.21 10.37
CA THR A 5 -17.22 4.99 11.21
C THR A 5 -16.29 3.88 10.68
N ARG A 6 -16.71 3.09 9.68
CA ARG A 6 -15.91 1.95 9.19
C ARG A 6 -14.72 2.35 8.32
N HIS A 7 -14.81 3.45 7.57
CA HIS A 7 -13.72 3.88 6.70
C HIS A 7 -12.55 4.52 7.48
N GLU A 8 -12.85 5.20 8.59
CA GLU A 8 -11.84 5.80 9.48
C GLU A 8 -10.92 4.72 10.06
N GLU A 9 -11.47 3.57 10.45
CA GLU A 9 -10.69 2.42 10.91
C GLU A 9 -9.72 1.91 9.84
N TRP A 10 -10.16 1.83 8.57
CA TRP A 10 -9.26 1.48 7.46
C TRP A 10 -8.16 2.50 7.24
N TYR A 11 -8.47 3.80 7.37
CA TYR A 11 -7.49 4.86 7.25
C TYR A 11 -6.49 4.85 8.39
N PHE A 12 -6.93 4.58 9.62
CA PHE A 12 -6.07 4.40 10.78
C PHE A 12 -5.11 3.23 10.59
N GLN A 13 -5.61 2.05 10.17
CA GLN A 13 -4.74 0.91 9.86
C GLN A 13 -3.75 1.21 8.73
N SER A 14 -4.16 2.01 7.73
CA SER A 14 -3.28 2.45 6.64
C SER A 14 -2.15 3.34 7.16
N ASP A 15 -2.43 4.26 8.09
CA ASP A 15 -1.42 5.13 8.72
C ASP A 15 -0.48 4.34 9.61
N TYR A 16 -1.04 3.45 10.43
CA TYR A 16 -0.26 2.56 11.29
C TYR A 16 0.73 1.69 10.50
N ASP A 17 0.31 1.16 9.35
CA ASP A 17 1.20 0.40 8.45
C ASP A 17 2.29 1.29 7.83
N LEU A 18 1.99 2.56 7.52
CA LEU A 18 2.97 3.48 6.95
C LEU A 18 4.04 3.90 7.96
N GLU A 19 3.64 4.11 9.22
CA GLU A 19 4.56 4.32 10.34
C GLU A 19 5.44 3.08 10.55
N THR A 20 4.84 1.89 10.48
CA THR A 20 5.58 0.63 10.55
C THR A 20 6.56 0.48 9.38
N ALA A 21 6.18 0.86 8.16
CA ALA A 21 7.06 0.86 6.99
C ALA A 21 8.28 1.77 7.23
N SER A 22 8.08 2.94 7.81
CA SER A 22 9.15 3.88 8.17
C SER A 22 10.09 3.27 9.22
N ALA A 23 9.57 2.61 10.25
CA ALA A 23 10.39 1.91 11.25
C ALA A 23 11.19 0.74 10.64
N MET A 24 10.61 0.00 9.69
CA MET A 24 11.31 -1.07 8.96
C MET A 24 12.42 -0.51 8.08
N PHE A 25 12.22 0.66 7.46
CA PHE A 25 13.26 1.34 6.70
C PHE A 25 14.46 1.73 7.57
N GLU A 26 14.21 2.39 8.71
CA GLU A 26 15.28 2.83 9.63
C GLU A 26 16.08 1.66 10.21
N SER A 27 15.43 0.51 10.44
CA SER A 27 16.11 -0.71 10.92
C SER A 27 16.82 -1.51 9.82
N GLY A 28 16.82 -1.04 8.56
CA GLY A 28 17.44 -1.74 7.42
C GLY A 28 16.63 -2.95 6.92
N ARG A 29 15.39 -3.11 7.36
CA ARG A 29 14.49 -4.22 7.02
C ARG A 29 13.69 -3.92 5.75
N TYR A 30 14.40 -3.70 4.64
CA TYR A 30 13.82 -3.18 3.39
C TYR A 30 12.70 -4.04 2.78
N VAL A 31 12.84 -5.37 2.82
CA VAL A 31 11.80 -6.30 2.35
C VAL A 31 10.48 -6.08 3.09
N TYR A 32 10.55 -5.88 4.42
CA TYR A 32 9.38 -5.61 5.24
C TYR A 32 8.86 -4.18 5.07
N CYS A 33 9.74 -3.21 4.84
CA CYS A 33 9.32 -1.85 4.47
C CYS A 33 8.42 -1.87 3.22
N ILE A 34 8.85 -2.55 2.15
CA ILE A 34 8.09 -2.65 0.90
C ILE A 34 6.74 -3.37 1.12
N PHE A 35 6.74 -4.44 1.92
CA PHE A 35 5.51 -5.14 2.27
C PHE A 35 4.51 -4.24 3.00
N MET A 36 4.96 -3.48 4.01
CA MET A 36 4.12 -2.54 4.74
C MET A 36 3.64 -1.38 3.88
N CYS A 37 4.46 -0.91 2.93
CA CYS A 37 4.05 0.07 1.94
C CYS A 37 2.84 -0.41 1.12
N HIS A 38 2.86 -1.68 0.68
CA HIS A 38 1.73 -2.28 -0.04
C HIS A 38 0.47 -2.36 0.83
N LEU A 39 0.57 -2.84 2.07
CA LEU A 39 -0.58 -2.94 2.98
C LEU A 39 -1.19 -1.57 3.31
N SER A 40 -0.35 -0.55 3.51
CA SER A 40 -0.81 0.82 3.75
C SER A 40 -1.67 1.33 2.59
N ILE A 41 -1.23 1.15 1.34
CA ILE A 41 -2.00 1.56 0.16
C ILE A 41 -3.27 0.70 0.00
N GLU A 42 -3.18 -0.61 0.22
CA GLU A 42 -4.34 -1.51 0.16
C GLU A 42 -5.45 -1.04 1.11
N LYS A 43 -5.09 -0.74 2.36
CA LYS A 43 -6.03 -0.26 3.38
C LYS A 43 -6.57 1.14 3.08
N ALA A 44 -5.76 2.02 2.51
CA ALA A 44 -6.24 3.33 2.03
C ALA A 44 -7.31 3.15 0.94
N LEU A 45 -7.06 2.30 -0.07
CA LEU A 45 -8.04 2.02 -1.13
C LEU A 45 -9.31 1.36 -0.59
N LYS A 46 -9.18 0.46 0.38
CA LYS A 46 -10.34 -0.16 1.05
C LYS A 46 -11.17 0.85 1.84
N GLY A 47 -10.51 1.75 2.57
CA GLY A 47 -11.18 2.86 3.26
C GLY A 47 -11.92 3.77 2.28
N LEU A 48 -11.28 4.12 1.16
CA LEU A 48 -11.92 4.92 0.11
C LEU A 48 -13.14 4.22 -0.49
N LEU A 49 -13.07 2.90 -0.74
CA LEU A 49 -14.19 2.12 -1.24
C LEU A 49 -15.38 2.14 -0.26
N VAL A 50 -15.12 1.97 1.04
CA VAL A 50 -16.16 2.07 2.08
C VAL A 50 -16.75 3.48 2.09
N ARG A 51 -15.92 4.53 2.12
CA ARG A 51 -16.37 5.93 2.15
C ARG A 51 -17.19 6.33 0.92
N SER A 52 -16.74 5.95 -0.28
CA SER A 52 -17.33 6.44 -1.54
C SER A 52 -18.48 5.59 -2.06
N ARG A 53 -18.52 4.29 -1.76
CA ARG A 53 -19.52 3.36 -2.31
C ARG A 53 -20.36 2.64 -1.24
N ASN A 54 -20.09 2.86 0.05
CA ASN A 54 -20.67 2.10 1.17
C ASN A 54 -20.56 0.57 0.97
N MET A 55 -19.46 0.12 0.38
CA MET A 55 -19.24 -1.29 0.07
C MET A 55 -18.18 -1.89 1.00
N PHE A 56 -18.48 -3.06 1.57
CA PHE A 56 -17.46 -3.81 2.30
C PHE A 56 -16.39 -4.34 1.33
N PRO A 57 -15.10 -4.11 1.60
CA PRO A 57 -14.04 -4.54 0.69
C PRO A 57 -13.93 -6.06 0.63
N SER A 58 -13.65 -6.59 -0.55
CA SER A 58 -13.36 -8.03 -0.72
C SER A 58 -12.00 -8.37 -0.09
N LYS A 59 -11.75 -9.67 0.13
CA LYS A 59 -10.45 -10.18 0.61
C LYS A 59 -9.33 -10.13 -0.45
N SER A 60 -9.47 -9.28 -1.47
CA SER A 60 -8.42 -9.07 -2.48
C SER A 60 -7.28 -8.23 -1.89
N HIS A 61 -6.07 -8.50 -2.38
CA HIS A 61 -4.83 -7.76 -2.08
C HIS A 61 -4.31 -6.98 -3.29
N SER A 62 -5.01 -7.05 -4.43
CA SER A 62 -4.58 -6.34 -5.64
C SER A 62 -4.96 -4.87 -5.54
N LEU A 63 -3.96 -3.99 -5.57
CA LEU A 63 -4.19 -2.54 -5.57
C LEU A 63 -5.00 -2.10 -6.79
N LEU A 64 -4.62 -2.61 -7.98
CA LEU A 64 -5.30 -2.28 -9.24
C LEU A 64 -6.75 -2.75 -9.27
N PHE A 65 -7.06 -3.88 -8.63
CA PHE A 65 -8.46 -4.33 -8.50
C PHE A 65 -9.34 -3.29 -7.80
N PHE A 66 -8.84 -2.64 -6.74
CA PHE A 66 -9.62 -1.62 -6.04
C PHE A 66 -9.73 -0.33 -6.84
N VAL A 67 -8.66 0.06 -7.54
CA VAL A 67 -8.66 1.21 -8.48
C VAL A 67 -9.74 1.02 -9.55
N GLU A 68 -9.74 -0.13 -10.23
CA GLU A 68 -10.71 -0.48 -11.28
C GLU A 68 -12.13 -0.53 -10.72
N LYS A 69 -12.33 -1.14 -9.55
CA LYS A 69 -13.64 -1.26 -8.90
C LYS A 69 -14.26 0.10 -8.57
N MET A 70 -13.45 1.12 -8.31
CA MET A 70 -13.91 2.48 -8.02
C MET A 70 -13.98 3.38 -9.26
N ASP A 71 -13.48 2.92 -10.41
CA ASP A 71 -13.17 3.73 -11.60
C ASP A 71 -12.29 4.96 -11.27
N LEU A 72 -11.29 4.75 -10.41
CA LEU A 72 -10.42 5.82 -9.94
C LEU A 72 -9.47 6.26 -11.07
N LYS A 73 -9.48 7.56 -11.40
CA LYS A 73 -8.62 8.12 -12.47
C LYS A 73 -7.23 8.41 -11.93
N LEU A 74 -6.29 7.52 -12.24
CA LEU A 74 -4.88 7.69 -11.95
C LEU A 74 -4.19 8.41 -13.10
N ASP A 75 -3.17 9.21 -12.79
CA ASP A 75 -2.16 9.56 -13.79
C ASP A 75 -1.22 8.39 -14.08
N ASP A 76 -0.44 8.49 -15.15
CA ASP A 76 0.48 7.42 -15.59
C ASP A 76 1.50 7.05 -14.51
N ALA A 77 1.99 8.04 -13.75
CA ALA A 77 3.01 7.81 -12.71
C ALA A 77 2.41 7.05 -11.51
N GLN A 78 1.20 7.40 -11.10
CA GLN A 78 0.46 6.71 -10.06
C GLN A 78 0.14 5.28 -10.47
N TYR A 79 -0.31 5.07 -11.72
CA TYR A 79 -0.59 3.73 -12.24
C TYR A 79 0.66 2.85 -12.23
N GLU A 80 1.77 3.33 -12.80
CA GLU A 80 3.03 2.59 -12.86
C GLU A 80 3.58 2.25 -11.47
N PHE A 81 3.45 3.19 -10.52
CA PHE A 81 3.84 2.93 -9.14
C PHE A 81 2.98 1.83 -8.49
N LEU A 82 1.65 1.93 -8.59
CA LEU A 82 0.75 0.94 -8.00
C LEU A 82 0.93 -0.43 -8.63
N TYR A 83 1.09 -0.49 -9.95
CA TYR A 83 1.41 -1.72 -10.68
C TYR A 83 2.71 -2.35 -10.15
N THR A 84 3.78 -1.55 -10.04
CA THR A 84 5.07 -1.99 -9.54
C THR A 84 4.97 -2.49 -8.11
N LEU A 85 4.36 -1.71 -7.20
CA LEU A 85 4.22 -2.04 -5.78
C LEU A 85 3.43 -3.35 -5.59
N ASN A 86 2.36 -3.54 -6.36
CA ASN A 86 1.55 -4.75 -6.33
C ASN A 86 2.33 -5.99 -6.78
N LYS A 87 3.22 -5.86 -7.77
CA LYS A 87 4.09 -6.94 -8.25
C LYS A 87 5.17 -7.31 -7.24
N ILE A 88 5.82 -6.32 -6.62
CA ILE A 88 6.97 -6.56 -5.74
C ILE A 88 6.59 -6.97 -4.32
N SER A 89 5.34 -6.77 -3.88
CA SER A 89 4.87 -7.16 -2.54
C SER A 89 4.51 -8.64 -2.39
N VAL A 90 4.26 -9.35 -3.50
CA VAL A 90 3.95 -10.79 -3.45
C VAL A 90 5.17 -11.60 -3.00
N PRO A 91 6.37 -11.45 -3.61
CA PRO A 91 7.55 -12.22 -3.24
C PRO A 91 8.07 -11.95 -1.82
N THR A 92 7.72 -10.82 -1.20
CA THR A 92 8.17 -10.51 0.17
C THR A 92 7.54 -11.41 1.23
N ARG A 93 6.40 -12.03 0.93
CA ARG A 93 5.68 -12.93 1.86
C ARG A 93 6.25 -14.34 1.86
N TYR A 94 6.67 -14.83 0.70
CA TYR A 94 7.18 -16.19 0.51
C TYR A 94 8.38 -16.15 -0.45
N PRO A 95 9.54 -15.65 -0.01
CA PRO A 95 10.71 -15.61 -0.87
C PRO A 95 11.23 -17.03 -1.10
N GLU A 96 11.45 -17.40 -2.36
CA GLU A 96 12.18 -18.62 -2.71
C GLU A 96 13.62 -18.57 -2.15
N ASP A 97 14.24 -17.39 -2.20
CA ASP A 97 15.55 -17.11 -1.63
C ASP A 97 15.56 -15.72 -0.96
N LEU A 98 15.45 -15.72 0.37
CA LEU A 98 15.45 -14.48 1.15
C LEU A 98 16.77 -13.70 1.01
N ARG A 99 17.92 -14.36 0.84
CA ARG A 99 19.21 -13.66 0.72
C ARG A 99 19.28 -12.88 -0.58
N LYS A 100 18.83 -13.48 -1.69
CA LYS A 100 18.71 -12.79 -2.98
C LYS A 100 17.72 -11.64 -2.91
N LEU A 101 16.56 -11.83 -2.26
CA LEU A 101 15.56 -10.78 -2.15
C LEU A 101 16.06 -9.58 -1.32
N VAL A 102 16.72 -9.84 -0.20
CA VAL A 102 17.33 -8.79 0.63
C VAL A 102 18.42 -8.04 -0.14
N ALA A 103 19.26 -8.76 -0.90
CA ALA A 103 20.31 -8.14 -1.73
C ALA A 103 19.74 -7.31 -2.90
N ALA A 104 18.52 -7.58 -3.36
CA ALA A 104 17.89 -6.89 -4.49
C ALA A 104 17.32 -5.50 -4.14
N TYR A 105 17.16 -5.19 -2.84
CA TYR A 105 16.61 -3.92 -2.39
C TYR A 105 17.67 -3.10 -1.65
N SER A 106 18.11 -2.02 -2.28
CA SER A 106 19.00 -1.04 -1.65
C SER A 106 18.23 -0.06 -0.78
N ARG A 107 18.95 0.69 0.05
CA ARG A 107 18.38 1.77 0.86
C ARG A 107 17.71 2.83 -0.02
N GLU A 108 18.37 3.25 -1.09
CA GLU A 108 17.92 4.30 -2.00
C GLU A 108 16.63 3.88 -2.72
N ARG A 109 16.59 2.64 -3.21
CA ARG A 109 15.40 2.09 -3.87
C ARG A 109 14.23 2.00 -2.90
N THR A 110 14.49 1.55 -1.67
CA THR A 110 13.44 1.40 -0.65
C THR A 110 12.91 2.76 -0.19
N LEU A 111 13.78 3.75 -0.05
CA LEU A 111 13.39 5.11 0.30
C LEU A 111 12.49 5.72 -0.78
N SER A 112 12.85 5.55 -2.06
CA SER A 112 12.02 6.01 -3.18
C SER A 112 10.62 5.39 -3.15
N ILE A 113 10.51 4.09 -2.85
CA ILE A 113 9.22 3.41 -2.70
C ILE A 113 8.44 3.99 -1.52
N LEU A 114 9.07 4.12 -0.35
CA LEU A 114 8.43 4.65 0.86
C LEU A 114 7.91 6.08 0.65
N ASP A 115 8.68 6.95 0.01
CA ASP A 115 8.29 8.34 -0.24
C ASP A 115 7.15 8.44 -1.27
N GLN A 116 7.15 7.59 -2.30
CA GLN A 116 6.03 7.51 -3.24
C GLN A 116 4.77 6.94 -2.57
N THR A 117 4.91 5.94 -1.70
CA THR A 117 3.81 5.43 -0.88
C THR A 117 3.18 6.53 -0.05
N LYS A 118 3.97 7.34 0.67
CA LYS A 118 3.45 8.48 1.46
C LYS A 118 2.59 9.42 0.61
N LYS A 119 3.09 9.81 -0.56
CA LYS A 119 2.38 10.73 -1.48
C LYS A 119 1.07 10.14 -1.98
N ILE A 120 1.09 8.90 -2.43
CA ILE A 120 -0.10 8.25 -3.01
C ILE A 120 -1.12 7.91 -1.94
N GLN A 121 -0.70 7.50 -0.74
CA GLN A 121 -1.59 7.23 0.38
C GLN A 121 -2.40 8.49 0.75
N VAL A 122 -1.74 9.65 0.86
CA VAL A 122 -2.41 10.93 1.09
C VAL A 122 -3.37 11.25 -0.05
N TRP A 123 -2.94 11.10 -1.31
CA TRP A 123 -3.78 11.35 -2.47
C TRP A 123 -5.04 10.47 -2.50
N ILE A 124 -4.93 9.17 -2.19
CA ILE A 124 -6.07 8.24 -2.11
C ILE A 124 -7.07 8.70 -1.05
N LYS A 125 -6.59 9.10 0.13
CA LYS A 125 -7.47 9.53 1.24
C LYS A 125 -8.22 10.83 0.95
N GLN A 126 -7.73 11.64 0.01
CA GLN A 126 -8.32 12.92 -0.42
C GLN A 126 -9.33 12.81 -1.55
N GLN A 127 -9.48 11.63 -2.17
CA GLN A 127 -10.56 11.36 -3.13
C GLN A 127 -11.92 11.41 -2.43
#